data_AF-A0A3M1ERG5-F1
#
_entry.id   AF-A0A3M1ERG5-F1
#
_cell.length_a   1.000
_cell.length_b   1.000
_cell.length_c   1.000
_cell.angle_alpha   90.00
_cell.angle_beta   90.00
_cell.angle_gamma   90.00
#
_symmetry.space_group_name_H-M   'P 1'
#
loop_
_entity.id
_entity.type
_entity.pdbx_description
1 polymer ?
#
loop_
_entity_poly.entity_id
_entity_poly.type
_entity_poly.pdbx_seq_one_letter_code
_entity_poly.pdbx_strand_id
1 'polypeptide(L)'
;MRILNVHNHQRMVGGAERASLELQKILRAAGHEVIPFALAHPDNDPSPYPEFFVTDPREGEEDFSPFEKLRASARIVYNREAR
;
A
#
# COMPACT_ATOMS: atom_id res chain seq x y z
N MET A 1 5.81 6.22 21.05
CA MET A 1 5.46 4.79 20.84
C MET A 1 5.63 4.46 19.36
N ARG A 2 5.79 3.18 19.00
CA ARG A 2 5.87 2.72 17.61
C ARG A 2 4.49 2.25 17.16
N ILE A 3 4.01 2.77 16.04
CA ILE A 3 2.69 2.49 15.48
C ILE A 3 2.88 1.99 14.06
N LEU A 4 2.38 0.79 13.76
CA LEU A 4 2.32 0.26 12.42
C LEU A 4 1.01 0.70 11.77
N ASN A 5 1.08 1.56 10.76
CA ASN A 5 -0.07 2.00 10.01
C ASN A 5 -0.25 1.14 8.76
N VAL A 6 -1.24 0.25 8.78
CA VAL A 6 -1.53 -0.70 7.69
C VAL A 6 -2.61 -0.11 6.80
N HIS A 7 -2.25 0.19 5.55
CA HIS A 7 -3.19 0.69 4.54
C HIS A 7 -2.68 0.34 3.15
N ASN A 8 -3.56 -0.09 2.24
CA ASN A 8 -3.14 -0.55 0.90
C ASN A 8 -2.39 0.51 0.10
N HIS A 9 -2.78 1.77 0.26
CA HIS A 9 -2.23 2.90 -0.49
C HIS A 9 -1.53 3.88 0.44
N GLN A 10 -0.28 4.20 0.13
CA GLN A 10 0.49 5.26 0.77
C GLN A 10 0.63 6.47 -0.17
N ARG A 11 -0.46 6.76 -0.88
CA ARG A 11 -0.62 7.88 -1.82
C ARG A 11 -2.08 8.31 -1.81
N MET A 12 -2.37 9.49 -2.32
CA MET A 12 -3.74 9.99 -2.40
C MET A 12 -4.50 9.33 -3.56
N VAL A 13 -5.41 8.40 -3.25
CA VAL A 13 -6.32 7.76 -4.23
C VAL A 13 -7.76 8.20 -4.02
N GLY A 14 -8.19 8.38 -2.76
CA GLY A 14 -9.53 8.79 -2.39
C GLY A 14 -9.66 9.25 -0.93
N GLY A 15 -10.89 9.22 -0.41
CA GLY A 15 -11.19 9.76 0.92
C GLY A 15 -10.60 8.95 2.08
N ALA A 16 -10.48 7.63 1.94
CA ALA A 16 -9.92 6.77 2.99
C ALA A 16 -8.42 7.03 3.19
N GLU A 17 -7.70 7.23 2.09
CA GLU A 17 -6.28 7.56 2.06
C GLU A 17 -6.02 8.89 2.76
N ARG A 18 -6.88 9.89 2.51
CA ARG A 18 -6.81 11.19 3.20
C ARG A 18 -6.83 11.01 4.71
N ALA A 19 -7.78 10.23 5.23
CA ALA A 19 -7.89 10.00 6.66
C ALA A 19 -6.65 9.27 7.22
N SER A 20 -6.19 8.22 6.54
CA SER A 20 -4.99 7.47 6.92
C SER A 20 -3.74 8.37 6.95
N LEU A 21 -3.50 9.15 5.89
CA LEU A 21 -2.32 10.01 5.77
C LEU A 21 -2.35 11.16 6.79
N GLU A 22 -3.51 11.78 7.02
CA GLU A 22 -3.64 12.83 8.05
C GLU A 22 -3.48 12.26 9.47
N LEU A 23 -4.01 11.06 9.75
CA LEU A 23 -3.79 10.39 11.02
C LEU A 23 -2.30 10.15 11.28
N GLN A 24 -1.55 9.68 10.27
CA GLN A 24 -0.10 9.52 10.40
C GLN A 24 0.59 10.84 10.74
N LYS A 25 0.19 11.97 10.13
CA LYS A 25 0.74 13.29 10.43
C LYS A 25 0.48 13.70 11.88
N ILE A 26 -0.76 13.53 12.36
CA ILE A 26 -1.15 13.85 13.74
C ILE A 26 -0.34 13.03 14.74
N LEU A 27 -0.21 11.72 14.50
CA LEU A 27 0.56 10.82 15.36
C LEU A 27 2.05 11.16 15.38
N ARG A 28 2.65 11.47 14.21
CA ARG A 28 4.05 11.92 14.12
C ARG A 28 4.26 13.24 14.86
N ALA A 29 3.35 14.20 14.71
CA ALA A 29 3.40 15.49 15.40
C ALA A 29 3.31 15.34 16.93
N ALA A 30 2.58 14.32 17.40
CA ALA A 30 2.52 13.96 18.82
C ALA A 30 3.75 13.15 19.32
N GLY A 31 4.78 12.96 18.48
CA GLY A 31 6.02 12.28 18.85
C GLY A 31 5.99 10.76 18.74
N HIS A 32 4.99 10.19 18.06
CA HIS A 32 4.97 8.75 17.75
C HIS A 32 5.78 8.43 16.50
N GLU A 33 6.47 7.29 16.51
CA GLU A 33 7.07 6.72 15.32
C GLU A 33 5.98 5.97 14.56
N VAL A 34 5.69 6.39 13.33
CA VAL A 34 4.62 5.80 12.50
C VAL A 34 5.24 5.16 11.28
N ILE A 35 5.21 3.82 11.26
CA ILE A 35 5.75 2.98 10.21
C ILE A 35 4.63 2.62 9.24
N PRO A 36 4.68 3.04 7.97
CA PRO A 36 3.68 2.61 6.99
C PRO A 36 3.91 1.17 6.56
N PHE A 37 2.82 0.45 6.31
CA PHE A 37 2.82 -0.86 5.66
C PHE A 37 1.72 -0.84 4.59
N ALA A 38 2.15 -0.88 3.33
CA ALA A 38 1.30 -0.68 2.17
C ALA A 38 1.70 -1.61 1.01
N LEU A 39 0.91 -1.60 -0.05
CA LEU A 39 1.30 -2.23 -1.30
C LEU A 39 2.38 -1.39 -2.00
N ALA A 40 3.33 -2.04 -2.65
CA ALA A 40 4.38 -1.38 -3.42
C ALA A 40 3.75 -0.70 -4.64
N HIS A 41 4.11 0.57 -4.84
CA HIS A 41 3.63 1.38 -5.95
C HIS A 41 4.63 2.52 -6.20
N PRO A 42 4.92 2.90 -7.46
CA PRO A 42 5.88 3.97 -7.79
C PRO A 42 5.49 5.32 -7.16
N ASP A 43 4.20 5.64 -7.14
CA ASP A 43 3.69 6.91 -6.60
C ASP A 43 3.44 6.93 -5.08
N ASN A 44 3.85 5.89 -4.34
CA ASN A 44 3.77 5.97 -2.88
C ASN A 44 4.74 7.01 -2.32
N ASP A 45 4.37 7.64 -1.21
CA ASP A 45 5.30 8.49 -0.47
C ASP A 45 6.55 7.68 -0.07
N PRO A 46 7.75 8.29 -0.13
CA PRO A 46 8.99 7.61 0.24
C PRO A 46 8.90 6.99 1.63
N SER A 47 9.23 5.70 1.70
CA SER A 47 9.27 4.94 2.93
C SER A 47 10.71 4.47 3.18
N PRO A 48 11.17 4.41 4.44
CA PRO A 48 12.39 3.69 4.80
C PRO A 48 12.26 2.16 4.73
N TYR A 49 11.04 1.64 4.49
CA TYR A 49 10.69 0.22 4.54
C TYR A 49 10.10 -0.33 3.22
N PRO A 50 10.57 0.10 2.03
CA PRO A 50 9.96 -0.30 0.77
C PRO A 50 10.07 -1.81 0.51
N GLU A 51 11.08 -2.48 1.07
CA GLU A 51 11.31 -3.91 0.94
C GLU A 51 10.22 -4.77 1.61
N PHE A 52 9.44 -4.18 2.52
CA PHE A 52 8.31 -4.85 3.17
C PHE A 52 6.99 -4.63 2.43
N PHE A 53 6.96 -3.80 1.40
CA PHE A 53 5.73 -3.52 0.66
C PHE A 53 5.48 -4.63 -0.35
N VAL A 54 4.31 -5.26 -0.26
CA VAL A 54 3.92 -6.36 -1.14
C VAL A 54 3.55 -5.79 -2.52
N THR A 55 3.95 -6.46 -3.59
CA THR A 55 3.64 -6.02 -4.96
C THR A 55 2.12 -5.89 -5.15
N ASP A 56 1.62 -4.75 -5.62
CA ASP A 56 0.19 -4.64 -5.96
C ASP A 56 -0.09 -5.48 -7.23
N PRO A 57 -0.93 -6.53 -7.15
CA PRO A 57 -1.21 -7.39 -8.29
C PRO A 57 -2.02 -6.69 -9.40
N ARG A 58 -2.52 -5.48 -9.16
CA ARG A 58 -3.33 -4.67 -10.09
C ARG A 58 -2.54 -3.54 -10.75
N GLU A 59 -1.25 -3.40 -10.45
CA GLU A 59 -0.38 -2.45 -11.12
C GLU A 59 -0.37 -2.69 -12.64
N GLY A 60 -0.80 -1.69 -13.41
CA GLY A 60 -0.89 -1.79 -14.88
C GLY A 60 -2.12 -2.51 -15.43
N GLU A 61 -3.16 -2.75 -14.62
CA GLU A 61 -4.37 -3.49 -15.05
C GLU A 61 -5.09 -2.90 -16.28
N GLU A 62 -4.91 -1.60 -16.54
CA GLU A 62 -5.42 -0.92 -17.72
C GLU A 62 -4.86 -1.49 -19.03
N ASP A 63 -3.62 -1.99 -19.02
CA ASP A 63 -2.92 -2.56 -20.17
C ASP A 63 -3.03 -4.09 -20.27
N PHE A 64 -3.68 -4.74 -19.30
CA PHE A 64 -3.72 -6.20 -19.25
C PHE A 64 -4.59 -6.82 -20.34
N SER A 65 -4.04 -7.84 -21.01
CA SER A 65 -4.84 -8.76 -21.82
C SER A 65 -5.86 -9.54 -20.95
N PRO A 66 -6.93 -10.10 -21.53
CA PRO A 66 -7.94 -10.86 -20.76
C PRO A 66 -7.36 -12.01 -19.93
N PHE A 67 -6.26 -12.61 -20.39
CA PHE A 67 -5.54 -13.66 -19.67
C PHE A 67 -4.73 -13.13 -18.48
N GLU A 68 -4.12 -11.96 -18.62
CA GLU A 68 -3.39 -11.28 -17.54
C GLU A 68 -4.34 -10.80 -16.43
N LYS A 69 -5.53 -10.33 -16.79
CA LYS A 69 -6.59 -10.01 -15.83
C LYS A 69 -7.02 -11.23 -15.01
N LEU A 70 -7.16 -12.40 -15.64
CA LEU A 70 -7.47 -13.65 -14.93
C LEU A 70 -6.34 -14.06 -13.98
N ARG A 71 -5.08 -13.88 -14.40
CA ARG A 71 -3.91 -14.18 -13.56
C ARG A 71 -3.76 -13.22 -12.39
N ALA A 72 -4.00 -11.93 -12.60
CA ALA A 72 -3.97 -10.91 -11.56
C ALA A 72 -5.06 -11.16 -10.51
N SER A 73 -6.29 -11.44 -10.94
CA SER A 73 -7.39 -11.81 -10.04
C SER A 73 -7.12 -13.10 -9.25
N ALA A 74 -6.48 -14.11 -9.85
CA ALA A 74 -6.03 -15.29 -9.09
C ALA A 74 -4.99 -14.95 -8.00
N ARG A 75 -4.08 -13.99 -8.25
CA ARG A 75 -3.10 -13.50 -7.26
C ARG A 75 -3.74 -12.69 -6.13
N ILE A 76 -4.83 -11.98 -6.40
CA ILE A 76 -5.62 -11.30 -5.36
C ILE A 76 -6.23 -12.34 -4.39
N VAL A 77 -6.71 -13.47 -4.91
CA VAL A 77 -7.27 -14.56 -4.09
C VAL A 77 -6.18 -15.26 -3.28
N TYR A 78 -5.00 -15.48 -3.86
CA TYR A 78 -3.88 -16.12 -3.18
C TYR A 78 -2.54 -15.50 -3.59
N ASN A 79 -1.95 -14.71 -2.68
CA ASN A 79 -0.62 -14.14 -2.87
C ASN A 79 0.41 -14.86 -2.00
N ARG A 80 1.42 -15.47 -2.65
CA ARG A 80 2.53 -16.15 -1.97
C ARG A 80 3.52 -15.20 -1.30
N GLU A 81 3.59 -13.94 -1.74
CA GLU A 81 4.40 -12.90 -1.08
C GLU A 81 3.81 -12.50 0.27
N ALA A 82 2.52 -12.76 0.51
CA ALA A 82 1.82 -12.41 1.74
C ALA A 82 1.85 -13.52 2.81
N ARG A 83 2.68 -14.56 2.65
CA ARG A 83 2.83 -15.68 3.61
C ARG A 83 4.15 -15.60 4.36
#